data_AF-A0A7E5W7D1-F1
#
_entry.id   AF-A0A7E5W7D1-F1
#
_cell.length_a   1.000
_cell.length_b   1.000
_cell.length_c   1.000
_cell.angle_alpha   90.00
_cell.angle_beta   90.00
_cell.angle_gamma   90.00
#
_symmetry.space_group_name_H-M   'P 1'
#
loop_
_entity.id
_entity.type
_entity.pdbx_description
1 polymer ?
#
loop_
_entity_poly.entity_id
_entity_poly.type
_entity_poly.pdbx_seq_one_letter_code
_entity_poly.pdbx_strand_id
1 'polypeptide(L)'
;MPNPYGVSDAEFNIIKLQAARRAGLRKEFMKQQTNPFKHATEAGYVFDPALQKFLSMKVTTLEHFQANTRTSMFGLCAIVLPMITYGIILWKHRTNREDQIRRGELRYRERSFKFA
;
A
#
# COMPACT_ATOMS: atom_id res chain seq x y z
N MET A 1 3.09 -12.01 42.47
CA MET A 1 2.85 -13.47 42.35
C MET A 1 2.19 -13.69 41.00
N PRO A 2 2.59 -14.68 40.19
CA PRO A 2 1.99 -14.86 38.86
C PRO A 2 0.48 -15.12 38.99
N ASN A 3 -0.32 -14.43 38.18
CA ASN A 3 -1.77 -14.65 38.12
C ASN A 3 -2.05 -16.10 37.62
N PRO A 4 -3.25 -16.67 37.83
CA PRO A 4 -3.61 -18.03 37.39
C PRO A 4 -3.34 -18.37 35.90
N TYR A 5 -3.13 -17.36 35.05
CA TYR A 5 -2.80 -17.50 33.63
C TYR A 5 -1.28 -17.48 33.33
N GLY A 6 -0.40 -17.42 34.34
CA GLY A 6 1.05 -17.40 34.16
C GLY A 6 1.63 -16.10 33.58
N VAL A 7 0.82 -15.04 33.54
CA VAL A 7 1.14 -13.72 32.97
C VAL A 7 1.43 -12.73 34.11
N SER A 8 2.30 -11.75 33.88
CA SER A 8 2.54 -10.68 34.87
C SER A 8 1.25 -9.88 35.15
N ASP A 9 1.13 -9.32 36.36
CA ASP A 9 -0.07 -8.56 36.74
C ASP A 9 -0.29 -7.33 35.85
N ALA A 10 0.79 -6.71 35.36
CA ALA A 10 0.74 -5.58 34.43
C ALA A 10 0.16 -5.96 33.07
N GLU A 11 0.66 -7.03 32.46
CA GLU A 11 0.16 -7.56 31.18
C GLU A 11 -1.29 -8.01 31.30
N PHE A 12 -1.66 -8.64 32.43
CA PHE A 12 -3.03 -9.05 32.69
C PHE A 12 -4.00 -7.86 32.72
N ASN A 13 -3.59 -6.75 33.33
CA ASN A 13 -4.38 -5.52 33.34
C ASN A 13 -4.54 -4.93 31.93
N ILE A 14 -3.51 -4.97 31.09
CA ILE A 14 -3.60 -4.55 29.69
C ILE A 14 -4.60 -5.40 28.91
N ILE A 15 -4.55 -6.73 29.08
CA ILE A 15 -5.49 -7.65 28.43
C ILE A 15 -6.94 -7.37 28.85
N LYS A 16 -7.18 -7.15 30.16
CA LYS A 16 -8.49 -6.76 30.68
C LYS A 16 -9.00 -5.46 30.06
N LEU A 17 -8.15 -4.43 29.98
CA LEU A 17 -8.52 -3.15 29.37
C LEU A 17 -8.84 -3.30 27.89
N GLN A 18 -8.07 -4.11 27.15
CA GLN A 18 -8.33 -4.37 25.74
C GLN A 18 -9.65 -5.14 25.53
N ALA A 19 -9.91 -6.14 26.37
CA ALA A 19 -11.16 -6.92 26.34
C ALA A 19 -12.37 -6.04 26.65
N ALA A 20 -12.27 -5.18 27.67
CA ALA A 20 -13.31 -4.22 28.03
C ALA A 20 -13.60 -3.23 26.89
N ARG A 21 -12.55 -2.68 26.25
CA ARG A 21 -12.68 -1.79 25.08
C ARG A 21 -13.38 -2.49 23.91
N ARG A 22 -12.97 -3.73 23.60
CA ARG A 22 -13.59 -4.53 22.52
C ARG A 22 -15.06 -4.81 22.80
N ALA A 23 -15.40 -5.17 24.03
CA ALA A 23 -16.77 -5.42 24.45
C ALA A 23 -17.63 -4.15 24.32
N GLY A 24 -17.10 -2.99 24.71
CA GLY A 24 -17.78 -1.69 24.54
C GLY A 24 -18.08 -1.37 23.08
N LEU A 25 -17.07 -1.44 22.20
CA LEU A 25 -17.23 -1.18 20.76
C LEU A 25 -18.22 -2.17 20.10
N ARG A 26 -18.16 -3.45 20.47
CA ARG A 26 -19.11 -4.46 19.97
C ARG A 26 -20.54 -4.15 20.41
N LYS A 27 -20.74 -3.73 21.66
CA LYS A 27 -22.06 -3.35 22.19
C LYS A 27 -22.64 -2.16 21.42
N GLU A 28 -21.82 -1.14 21.13
CA GLU A 28 -22.21 0.00 20.33
C GLU A 28 -22.59 -0.40 18.90
N PHE A 29 -21.76 -1.22 18.25
CA PHE A 29 -22.04 -1.73 16.91
C PHE A 29 -23.35 -2.53 16.86
N MET A 30 -23.53 -3.48 17.78
CA MET A 30 -24.76 -4.28 17.86
C MET A 30 -26.00 -3.40 18.07
N LYS A 31 -25.91 -2.39 18.95
CA LYS A 31 -27.02 -1.43 19.19
C LYS A 31 -27.41 -0.69 17.90
N GLN A 32 -26.44 -0.29 17.09
CA GLN A 32 -26.69 0.41 15.84
C GLN A 32 -27.26 -0.54 14.78
N GLN A 33 -26.64 -1.72 14.64
CA GLN A 33 -27.03 -2.74 13.66
C GLN A 33 -28.46 -3.25 13.87
N THR A 34 -28.87 -3.48 15.12
CA THR A 34 -30.20 -4.03 15.41
C THR A 34 -31.32 -2.98 15.36
N ASN A 35 -31.01 -1.70 15.16
CA ASN A 35 -32.02 -0.65 15.12
C ASN A 35 -32.69 -0.58 13.73
N PRO A 36 -33.98 -0.93 13.59
CA PRO A 36 -34.65 -1.00 12.30
C PRO A 36 -34.88 0.37 11.66
N PHE A 37 -35.01 1.43 12.44
CA PHE A 37 -35.32 2.77 11.93
C PHE A 37 -34.08 3.52 11.46
N LYS A 38 -32.91 3.26 12.06
CA LYS A 38 -31.66 3.94 11.69
C LYS A 38 -31.14 3.51 10.32
N HIS A 39 -31.31 2.23 9.98
CA HIS A 39 -30.89 1.68 8.69
C HIS A 39 -31.84 2.00 7.54
N ALA A 40 -33.07 2.42 7.83
CA ALA A 40 -34.05 2.80 6.83
C ALA A 40 -33.87 4.24 6.32
N THR A 41 -33.28 5.14 7.12
CA THR A 41 -33.08 6.55 6.76
C THR A 41 -31.72 6.86 6.13
N GLU A 42 -30.68 6.08 6.46
CA GLU A 42 -29.32 6.20 5.91
C GLU A 42 -29.06 5.09 4.87
N ALA A 43 -27.91 5.11 4.19
CA ALA A 43 -27.53 4.22 3.08
C ALA A 43 -27.34 2.72 3.42
N GLY A 44 -28.04 2.20 4.44
CA GLY A 44 -28.14 0.77 4.76
C GLY A 44 -26.94 0.17 5.50
N TYR A 45 -25.89 0.95 5.81
CA TYR A 45 -24.70 0.48 6.52
C TYR A 45 -24.48 1.21 7.86
N VAL A 46 -23.79 0.55 8.80
CA VAL A 46 -23.33 1.19 10.05
C VAL A 46 -22.06 1.96 9.75
N PHE A 47 -22.06 3.27 10.02
CA PHE A 47 -20.86 4.09 9.87
C PHE A 47 -19.82 3.78 10.94
N ASP A 48 -18.59 3.46 10.53
CA ASP A 48 -17.45 3.25 11.43
C ASP A 48 -16.47 4.44 11.38
N PRO A 49 -16.38 5.27 12.44
CA PRO A 49 -15.41 6.35 12.52
C PRO A 49 -13.95 5.88 12.46
N ALA A 50 -13.64 4.66 12.90
CA ALA A 50 -12.27 4.14 12.87
C ALA A 50 -11.83 3.85 11.43
N LEU A 51 -12.70 3.23 10.64
CA LEU A 51 -12.46 3.01 9.21
C LEU A 51 -12.31 4.34 8.47
N GLN A 52 -13.18 5.32 8.73
CA GLN A 52 -13.06 6.64 8.11
C GLN A 52 -11.71 7.28 8.44
N LYS A 53 -11.28 7.28 9.71
CA LYS A 53 -9.98 7.83 10.13
C LYS A 53 -8.81 7.13 9.44
N PHE A 54 -8.88 5.80 9.29
CA PHE A 54 -7.86 5.05 8.57
C PHE A 54 -7.78 5.48 7.10
N LEU A 55 -8.92 5.60 6.43
CA LEU A 55 -8.98 6.08 5.04
C LEU A 55 -8.46 7.51 4.92
N SER A 56 -8.88 8.40 5.81
CA SER A 56 -8.40 9.79 5.85
C SER A 56 -6.87 9.85 6.00
N MET A 57 -6.29 9.05 6.91
CA MET A 57 -4.83 8.99 7.06
C MET A 57 -4.10 8.48 5.82
N LYS A 58 -4.73 7.59 5.02
CA LYS A 58 -4.13 7.13 3.75
C LYS A 58 -4.11 8.23 2.71
N VAL A 59 -5.17 9.02 2.64
CA VAL A 59 -5.28 10.15 1.71
C VAL A 59 -4.33 11.29 2.11
N THR A 60 -4.19 11.58 3.41
CA THR A 60 -3.30 12.66 3.90
C THR A 60 -1.83 12.23 4.08
N THR A 61 -1.41 11.12 3.48
CA THR A 61 -0.03 10.62 3.61
C THR A 61 1.03 11.63 3.17
N LEU A 62 0.74 12.45 2.16
CA LEU A 62 1.65 13.49 1.69
C LEU A 62 1.81 14.65 2.68
N GLU A 63 0.76 15.01 3.42
CA GLU A 63 0.82 16.08 4.43
C GLU A 63 1.72 15.71 5.61
N HIS A 64 1.82 14.41 5.90
CA HIS A 64 2.67 13.86 6.95
C HIS A 64 4.03 13.35 6.42
N PHE A 65 4.35 13.61 5.15
CA PHE A 65 5.62 13.19 4.58
C PHE A 65 6.78 13.96 5.21
N GLN A 66 7.82 13.24 5.61
CA GLN A 66 9.08 13.81 6.08
C GLN A 66 10.22 13.28 5.23
N ALA A 67 11.02 14.20 4.67
CA ALA A 67 12.20 13.84 3.91
C ALA A 67 13.30 13.31 4.85
N ASN A 68 13.52 12.00 4.81
CA ASN A 68 14.58 11.30 5.52
C ASN A 68 15.50 10.58 4.53
N THR A 69 16.72 10.28 4.93
CA THR A 69 17.68 9.45 4.18
C THR A 69 17.06 8.14 3.68
N ARG A 70 16.27 7.45 4.52
CA ARG A 70 15.57 6.21 4.14
C ARG A 70 14.52 6.42 3.06
N THR A 71 13.69 7.46 3.18
CA THR A 71 12.61 7.74 2.22
C THR A 71 13.20 8.21 0.88
N SER A 72 14.25 9.03 0.92
CA SER A 72 14.94 9.50 -0.28
C SER A 72 15.67 8.37 -1.00
N MET A 73 16.33 7.45 -0.27
CA MET A 73 16.95 6.27 -0.86
C MET A 73 15.91 5.36 -1.52
N PHE A 74 14.77 5.15 -0.87
CA PHE A 74 13.66 4.40 -1.47
C PHE A 74 13.17 5.05 -2.77
N GLY A 75 12.96 6.38 -2.77
CA GLY A 75 12.57 7.11 -3.98
C GLY A 75 13.59 6.97 -5.12
N LEU A 76 14.88 7.08 -4.82
CA LEU A 76 15.94 6.92 -5.81
C LEU A 76 15.97 5.50 -6.39
N CYS A 77 15.91 4.47 -5.54
CA CYS A 77 15.93 3.08 -5.98
C CYS A 77 14.65 2.65 -6.69
N ALA A 78 13.47 3.13 -6.27
CA ALA A 78 12.20 2.71 -6.81
C ALA A 78 11.79 3.48 -8.07
N ILE A 79 12.27 4.72 -8.25
CA ILE A 79 11.86 5.59 -9.36
C ILE A 79 13.01 5.84 -10.32
N VAL A 80 14.11 6.42 -9.81
CA VAL A 80 15.21 6.90 -10.67
C VAL A 80 15.96 5.74 -11.32
N LEU A 81 16.27 4.70 -10.54
CA LEU A 81 17.02 3.55 -11.04
C LEU A 81 16.28 2.78 -12.15
N PRO A 82 14.97 2.46 -12.04
CA PRO A 82 14.21 1.86 -13.14
C PRO A 82 14.17 2.72 -14.41
N MET A 83 14.02 4.04 -14.27
CA MET A 83 14.03 4.95 -15.42
C MET A 83 15.37 4.91 -16.16
N ILE A 84 16.48 5.01 -15.43
CA ILE A 84 17.82 4.99 -16.02
C ILE A 84 18.13 3.63 -16.64
N THR A 85 17.85 2.54 -15.93
CA THR A 85 18.12 1.18 -16.41
C THR A 85 17.33 0.87 -17.69
N TYR A 86 16.05 1.21 -17.73
CA TYR A 86 15.23 1.05 -18.93
C TYR A 86 15.78 1.87 -20.11
N GLY A 87 16.17 3.12 -19.87
CA GLY A 87 16.79 3.97 -20.89
C GLY A 87 18.07 3.37 -21.48
N ILE A 88 18.95 2.84 -20.62
CA ILE A 88 20.21 2.21 -21.06
C ILE A 88 19.94 0.93 -21.86
N ILE A 89 19.01 0.09 -21.40
CA ILE A 89 18.65 -1.16 -22.10
C ILE A 89 18.11 -0.83 -23.50
N LEU A 90 17.20 0.15 -23.59
CA LEU A 90 16.61 0.55 -24.86
C LEU A 90 17.66 1.14 -25.80
N TRP A 91 18.55 2.00 -25.30
CA TRP A 91 19.64 2.58 -26.08
C TRP A 91 20.58 1.51 -26.62
N LYS A 92 21.07 0.60 -25.75
CA LYS A 92 21.92 -0.53 -26.16
C LYS A 92 21.24 -1.40 -27.20
N HIS A 93 19.96 -1.73 -27.00
CA HIS A 93 19.20 -2.53 -27.95
C HIS A 93 19.09 -1.85 -29.32
N ARG A 94 18.83 -0.54 -29.35
CA ARG A 94 18.78 0.24 -30.60
C ARG A 94 20.13 0.30 -31.31
N THR A 95 21.19 0.70 -30.60
CA THR A 95 22.53 0.83 -31.18
C THR A 95 23.05 -0.50 -31.70
N ASN A 96 22.96 -1.57 -30.91
CA ASN A 96 23.43 -2.91 -31.33
C ASN A 96 22.70 -3.38 -32.59
N ARG A 97 21.41 -3.11 -32.67
CA ARG A 97 20.59 -3.49 -33.82
C ARG A 97 20.94 -2.66 -35.06
N GLU A 98 21.13 -1.36 -34.93
CA GLU A 98 21.60 -0.51 -36.03
C GLU A 98 22.95 -1.00 -36.55
N ASP A 99 23.85 -1.39 -35.66
CA ASP A 99 25.17 -1.90 -36.05
C ASP A 99 25.09 -3.27 -36.73
N GLN A 100 24.22 -4.18 -36.28
CA GLN A 100 23.93 -5.44 -36.98
C GLN A 100 23.38 -5.21 -38.40
N ILE A 101 22.57 -4.17 -38.58
CA ILE A 101 22.05 -3.78 -39.90
C ILE A 101 23.19 -3.26 -40.78
N ARG A 102 24.08 -2.41 -40.25
CA ARG A 102 25.25 -1.87 -40.98
C ARG A 102 26.25 -2.95 -41.37
N ARG A 103 26.50 -3.93 -40.49
CA ARG A 103 27.38 -5.08 -40.76
C ARG A 103 26.77 -6.12 -41.70
N GLY A 104 25.47 -6.02 -42.00
CA GLY A 104 24.77 -6.98 -42.86
C GLY A 104 24.43 -8.31 -42.18
N GLU A 105 24.61 -8.42 -40.86
CA GLU A 105 24.26 -9.60 -40.07
C GLU A 105 22.74 -9.83 -40.03
N LEU A 106 21.96 -8.74 -40.09
CA LEU A 106 20.50 -8.81 -40.04
C LEU A 106 19.89 -8.75 -41.45
N ARG A 107 19.26 -9.86 -41.86
CA ARG A 107 18.55 -9.97 -43.13
C ARG A 107 17.41 -8.97 -43.22
N TYR A 108 17.16 -8.42 -44.41
CA TYR A 108 16.11 -7.40 -44.62
C TYR A 108 14.72 -7.86 -44.16
N ARG A 109 14.37 -9.15 -44.37
CA ARG A 109 13.09 -9.73 -43.94
C ARG A 109 12.86 -9.68 -42.42
N GLU A 110 13.93 -9.81 -41.64
CA GLU A 110 13.92 -9.94 -40.16
C GLU A 110 13.93 -8.58 -39.44
N ARG A 111 14.08 -7.48 -40.17
CA ARG A 111 14.01 -6.12 -39.62
C ARG A 111 12.57 -5.81 -39.20
N SER A 112 12.35 -5.53 -37.91
CA SER A 112 11.07 -4.95 -37.45
C SER A 112 10.96 -3.47 -37.80
N PHE A 113 9.74 -2.93 -37.89
CA PHE A 113 9.48 -1.52 -38.27
C PHE A 113 10.06 -1.11 -39.64
N LYS A 114 10.06 -2.02 -40.61
CA LYS A 114 10.59 -1.77 -41.97
C LYS A 114 9.68 -0.89 -42.87
N PHE A 115 8.39 -0.79 -42.53
CA PHE A 115 7.36 -0.08 -43.30
C PHE A 115 6.64 0.99 -42.45
N ALA A 116 7.16 1.28 -41.27
CA ALA A 116 6.65 2.31 -40.39
C ALA A 116 7.42 3.62 -40.65
#